data_AF-A0A6A8LW47-F1
#
_entry.id   AF-A0A6A8LW47-F1
#
_cell.length_a   1.000
_cell.length_b   1.000
_cell.length_c   1.000
_cell.angle_alpha   90.00
_cell.angle_beta   90.00
_cell.angle_gamma   90.00
#
_symmetry.space_group_name_H-M   'P 1'
#
loop_
_entity.id
_entity.type
_entity.pdbx_description
1 polymer ?
#
loop_
_entity_poly.entity_id
_entity_poly.type
_entity_poly.pdbx_seq_one_letter_code
_entity_poly.pdbx_strand_id
1 'polypeptide(L)' 'MKLNKTLLSLTAATGIIATGAAANGAKADKITVKSGDTVSQLALDHATTVDNVQQLNNLENVDLIFVG' A
#
# COMPACT_ATOMS: atom_id res chain seq x y z
N MET A 1 -0.12 9.62 -34.22
CA MET A 1 0.98 10.56 -33.86
C MET A 1 1.64 10.01 -32.60
N LYS A 2 2.70 9.21 -32.75
CA LYS A 2 4.09 9.59 -32.41
C LYS A 2 4.25 10.05 -30.95
N LEU A 3 4.46 9.08 -30.05
CA LEU A 3 5.19 9.35 -28.82
C LEU A 3 6.68 9.22 -29.14
N ASN A 4 7.42 10.27 -28.82
CA ASN A 4 8.77 10.58 -29.25
C ASN A 4 9.82 9.96 -28.32
N LYS A 5 10.79 9.28 -28.93
CA LYS A 5 11.99 8.69 -28.35
C LYS A 5 12.86 9.73 -27.65
N THR A 6 12.84 9.79 -26.32
CA THR A 6 13.88 10.44 -25.51
C THR A 6 15.03 9.46 -25.26
N LEU A 7 15.91 9.40 -26.26
CA LEU A 7 17.37 9.29 -26.18
C LEU A 7 17.98 9.00 -24.79
N LEU A 8 18.09 7.72 -24.41
CA LEU A 8 19.12 7.26 -23.47
C LEU A 8 20.41 6.95 -24.26
N SER A 9 21.16 7.99 -24.58
CA SER A 9 22.56 7.87 -24.98
C SER A 9 23.38 8.91 -24.22
N LEU A 10 23.66 8.63 -22.95
CA LEU A 10 24.67 9.37 -22.19
C LEU A 10 26.00 8.65 -22.34
N THR A 11 26.81 9.17 -23.25
CA THR A 11 28.24 8.90 -23.36
C THR A 11 28.93 9.43 -22.10
N ALA A 12 29.68 8.53 -21.45
CA ALA A 12 30.79 8.75 -20.52
C ALA A 12 30.97 10.18 -19.94
N ALA A 13 30.44 10.38 -18.75
CA ALA A 13 31.07 11.23 -17.74
C ALA A 13 30.90 10.54 -16.39
N THR A 14 32.02 10.32 -15.69
CA THR A 14 32.09 9.83 -14.32
C THR A 14 31.15 10.62 -13.42
N GLY A 15 30.05 9.96 -13.05
CA GLY A 15 29.05 10.46 -12.13
C GLY A 15 28.06 9.34 -11.97
N ILE A 16 28.32 8.44 -11.02
CA ILE A 16 27.32 7.48 -10.58
C ILE A 16 26.17 8.34 -10.08
N ILE A 17 25.16 8.55 -10.93
CA ILE A 17 23.86 9.04 -10.49
C ILE A 17 23.36 7.88 -9.63
N ALA A 18 23.64 7.96 -8.34
CA ALA A 18 22.95 7.19 -7.34
C ALA A 18 21.49 7.62 -7.43
N THR A 19 20.75 7.00 -8.34
CA THR A 19 19.29 6.96 -8.29
C THR A 19 18.97 6.13 -7.05
N GLY A 20 19.11 6.77 -5.88
CA GLY A 20 18.48 6.33 -4.66
C GLY A 20 17.00 6.37 -4.95
N ALA A 21 16.46 5.23 -5.37
CA ALA A 21 15.03 5.01 -5.35
C ALA A 21 14.61 5.26 -3.91
N ALA A 22 14.04 6.45 -3.68
CA ALA A 22 13.39 6.75 -2.42
C ALA A 22 12.30 5.70 -2.28
N ALA A 23 12.58 4.67 -1.48
CA ALA A 23 11.60 3.71 -1.06
C ALA A 23 10.57 4.51 -0.26
N ASN A 24 9.50 4.94 -0.93
CA ASN A 24 8.28 5.38 -0.27
C ASN A 24 7.75 4.16 0.46
N GLY A 25 8.28 3.91 1.66
CA GLY A 25 7.79 2.89 2.56
C GLY A 25 6.34 3.23 2.84
N ALA A 26 5.44 2.45 2.28
CA ALA A 26 4.02 2.52 2.61
C ALA A 26 3.93 2.39 4.13
N LYS A 27 3.45 3.44 4.79
CA LYS A 27 3.10 3.39 6.21
C LYS A 27 1.84 2.55 6.28
N ALA A 28 1.98 1.30 6.71
CA ALA A 28 0.86 0.46 7.06
C ALA A 28 0.56 0.69 8.54
N ASP A 29 -0.59 1.28 8.83
CA ASP A 29 -1.10 1.36 10.20
C ASP A 29 -1.64 -0.01 10.61
N LYS A 30 -1.19 -0.51 11.76
CA LYS A 30 -1.65 -1.77 12.34
C LYS A 30 -2.61 -1.46 13.49
N ILE A 31 -3.85 -1.93 13.36
CA ILE A 31 -4.88 -1.83 14.38
C ILE A 31 -5.09 -3.23 14.98
N THR A 32 -5.04 -3.32 16.29
CA THR A 32 -5.46 -4.51 17.04
C THR A 32 -6.96 -4.43 17.27
N VAL A 33 -7.67 -5.48 16.86
CA VAL A 33 -9.12 -5.61 17.06
C VAL A 33 -9.42 -5.72 18.55
N LYS A 34 -10.37 -4.91 19.03
CA LYS A 34 -10.86 -4.94 20.41
C LYS A 34 -12.24 -5.59 20.47
N SER A 35 -12.63 -6.01 21.68
CA SER A 35 -13.94 -6.62 21.89
C SER A 35 -15.05 -5.63 21.53
N GLY A 36 -15.94 -6.03 20.63
CA GLY A 36 -17.03 -5.20 20.11
C GLY A 36 -16.74 -4.50 18.79
N ASP A 37 -15.50 -4.57 18.27
CA ASP A 37 -15.18 -4.05 16.95
C ASP A 37 -15.78 -4.94 15.85
N THR A 38 -16.10 -4.33 14.71
CA THR A 38 -16.53 -5.02 13.49
C THR A 38 -15.71 -4.52 12.31
N VAL A 39 -15.53 -5.34 11.28
CA VAL A 39 -14.77 -4.94 10.08
C VAL A 39 -15.42 -3.73 9.40
N SER A 40 -16.76 -3.66 9.40
CA SER A 40 -17.50 -2.52 8.84
C SER A 40 -17.22 -1.22 9.59
N GLN A 41 -17.27 -1.26 10.94
CA GLN A 41 -16.98 -0.08 11.76
C GLN A 41 -15.52 0.37 11.60
N LEU A 42 -14.57 -0.57 11.66
CA LEU A 42 -13.14 -0.28 11.46
C LEU A 42 -12.88 0.30 10.06
N ALA A 43 -13.54 -0.22 9.03
CA ALA A 43 -13.39 0.31 7.68
C ALA A 43 -13.85 1.76 7.59
N LEU A 44 -14.99 2.10 8.21
CA LEU A 44 -15.51 3.47 8.26
C LEU A 44 -14.58 4.40 9.03
N ASP A 45 -14.12 3.98 10.21
CA ASP A 45 -13.26 4.77 11.08
C ASP A 45 -11.91 5.09 10.42
N HIS A 46 -11.42 4.18 9.56
CA HIS A 46 -10.16 4.31 8.83
C HIS A 46 -10.33 4.75 7.37
N ALA A 47 -11.51 5.26 6.98
CA ALA A 47 -11.80 5.73 5.63
C ALA A 47 -11.41 4.73 4.52
N THR A 48 -11.62 3.44 4.76
CA THR A 48 -11.39 2.34 3.83
C THR A 48 -12.69 1.55 3.61
N THR A 49 -12.64 0.47 2.84
CA THR A 49 -13.79 -0.39 2.58
C THR A 49 -13.58 -1.77 3.20
N VAL A 50 -14.67 -2.45 3.53
CA VAL A 50 -14.65 -3.83 4.04
C VAL A 50 -13.92 -4.75 3.07
N ASP A 51 -14.17 -4.60 1.76
CA ASP A 51 -13.52 -5.37 0.71
C ASP A 51 -11.99 -5.15 0.73
N ASN A 52 -11.54 -3.90 0.85
CA ASN A 52 -10.12 -3.60 0.94
C ASN A 52 -9.49 -4.19 2.21
N VAL A 53 -10.16 -4.11 3.37
CA VAL A 53 -9.69 -4.74 4.60
C VAL A 53 -9.61 -6.26 4.46
N GLN A 54 -10.60 -6.87 3.80
CA GLN A 54 -10.62 -8.31 3.52
C GLN A 54 -9.45 -8.73 2.64
N GLN A 55 -9.21 -8.04 1.53
CA GLN A 55 -8.13 -8.35 0.60
C GLN A 55 -6.75 -8.17 1.27
N LEU A 56 -6.57 -7.07 2.03
CA LEU A 56 -5.30 -6.75 2.69
C LEU A 56 -4.94 -7.73 3.81
N ASN A 57 -5.93 -8.33 4.48
CA ASN A 57 -5.73 -9.24 5.60
C ASN A 57 -6.07 -10.70 5.26
N ASN A 58 -6.37 -10.99 3.98
CA ASN A 58 -6.78 -12.30 3.48
C ASN A 58 -7.87 -12.97 4.34
N LEU A 59 -8.89 -12.19 4.74
CA LEU A 59 -9.96 -12.70 5.59
C LEU A 59 -10.90 -13.60 4.78
N GLU A 60 -11.04 -14.86 5.22
CA GLU A 60 -12.00 -15.81 4.64
C GLU A 60 -13.44 -15.39 4.92
N ASN A 61 -13.69 -14.82 6.10
CA ASN A 61 -14.99 -14.30 6.49
C ASN A 61 -14.82 -12.95 7.20
N VAL A 62 -15.42 -11.90 6.65
CA VAL A 62 -15.39 -10.54 7.20
C VAL A 62 -16.22 -10.38 8.47
N ASP A 63 -17.16 -11.30 8.73
CA ASP A 63 -17.97 -11.31 9.95
C ASP A 63 -17.27 -12.01 11.11
N LEU A 64 -16.15 -12.71 10.86
CA LEU A 64 -15.39 -13.44 11.86
C LEU A 64 -13.99 -12.84 12.02
N ILE A 65 -13.83 -12.01 13.06
CA ILE A 65 -12.54 -11.45 13.46
C ILE A 65 -12.25 -11.78 14.93
N PHE A 66 -10.97 -11.93 15.25
CA PHE A 66 -10.50 -12.27 16.60
C PHE A 66 -9.86 -11.05 17.25
N VAL A 67 -10.10 -10.91 18.55
CA VAL A 67 -9.47 -9.87 19.39
C VAL A 67 -8.03 -10.27 19.73
N GLY A 68 -7.07 -9.34 19.63
CA GLY A 68 -5.65 -9.62 19.86
C GLY A 68 -4.67 -8.53 19.43
#